data_AF-A0AAW4PXC1-F1
#
_entry.id   AF-A0AAW4PXC1-F1
#
_cell.length_a   1.000
_cell.length_b   1.000
_cell.length_c   1.000
_cell.angle_alpha   90.00
_cell.angle_beta   90.00
_cell.angle_gamma   90.00
#
_symmetry.space_group_name_H-M   'P 1'
#
loop_
_entity.id
_entity.type
_entity.pdbx_description
1 polymer ?
#
loop_
_entity_poly.entity_id
_entity_poly.type
_entity_poly.pdbx_seq_one_letter_code
_entity_poly.pdbx_strand_id
1 'polypeptide(L)' 'MTYIYDCDGWCDDSVHDERPALTAEFNEQFYKSTQIGGELHEAGFDLGDLVTLCGPCTRRLLLHN' A
#
# COMPACT_ATOMS: atom_id res chain seq x y z
N MET A 1 -0.54 10.49 -19.09
CA MET A 1 -1.26 10.40 -17.81
C MET A 1 -0.24 9.98 -16.78
N THR A 2 0.29 10.95 -16.05
CA THR A 2 1.23 10.72 -14.96
C THR A 2 0.40 10.34 -13.73
N TYR A 3 0.71 9.20 -13.13
CA TYR A 3 -0.01 8.70 -11.96
C TYR A 3 0.54 9.49 -10.77
N ILE A 4 -0.29 10.33 -10.16
CA ILE A 4 0.03 10.97 -8.89
C ILE A 4 -0.58 10.07 -7.81
N TYR A 5 0.26 9.52 -6.95
CA TYR A 5 -0.17 8.80 -5.76
C TYR A 5 0.57 9.36 -4.54
N ASP A 6 -0.14 9.44 -3.43
CA ASP A 6 0.42 9.80 -2.14
C ASP A 6 1.09 8.54 -1.57
N CYS A 7 2.35 8.68 -1.20
CA CYS A 7 3.03 7.65 -0.42
C CYS A 7 3.10 8.21 1.00
N ASP A 8 2.54 7.48 1.96
CA ASP A 8 2.29 7.89 3.35
C ASP A 8 3.57 8.24 4.17
N GLY A 9 4.70 8.52 3.52
CA GLY A 9 5.95 8.90 4.13
C GLY A 9 6.74 7.72 4.69
N TRP A 10 6.30 6.47 4.44
CA TRP A 10 7.02 5.27 4.91
C TRP A 10 8.45 5.17 4.38
N CYS A 11 8.76 5.82 3.26
CA CYS A 11 10.11 5.90 2.70
C CYS A 11 10.63 7.35 2.60
N ASP A 12 10.18 8.25 3.48
CA ASP A 12 10.63 9.64 3.63
C ASP A 12 10.35 10.57 2.42
N ASP A 13 9.76 10.05 1.34
CA ASP A 13 9.39 10.78 0.13
C ASP A 13 7.88 10.66 -0.08
N SER A 14 7.21 11.79 -0.35
CA SER A 14 5.74 11.91 -0.25
C SER A 14 5.04 12.06 -1.60
N VAL A 15 5.77 12.40 -2.66
CA VAL A 15 5.17 12.65 -3.98
C VAL A 15 6.04 12.05 -5.07
N HIS A 16 5.50 11.07 -5.79
CA HIS A 16 6.16 10.43 -6.92
C HIS A 16 5.36 10.67 -8.20
N ASP A 17 6.02 11.13 -9.26
CA ASP A 17 5.42 11.39 -10.59
C ASP A 17 5.70 10.23 -11.57
N GLU A 18 5.63 8.99 -11.08
CA GLU A 18 5.89 7.76 -11.82
C GLU A 18 4.80 6.71 -11.58
N ARG A 19 4.76 5.62 -12.37
CA ARG A 19 3.84 4.51 -12.09
C ARG A 19 4.24 3.83 -10.78
N PRO A 20 3.27 3.33 -9.98
CA PRO A 20 3.60 2.58 -8.77
C PRO A 20 4.43 1.34 -9.13
N ALA A 21 5.40 1.02 -8.27
CA ALA A 21 6.29 -0.12 -8.46
C ALA A 21 5.67 -1.44 -7.98
N LEU A 22 4.73 -1.37 -7.03
CA LEU A 22 3.94 -2.50 -6.57
C LEU A 22 2.47 -2.10 -6.48
N THR A 23 1.59 -3.03 -6.85
CA THR A 23 0.15 -2.94 -6.65
C THR A 23 -0.31 -4.26 -6.05
N ALA A 24 -1.06 -4.19 -4.96
CA ALA A 24 -1.55 -5.34 -4.21
C ALA A 24 -3.01 -5.14 -3.82
N GLU A 25 -3.68 -6.24 -3.52
CA GLU A 25 -5.05 -6.28 -3.01
C GLU A 25 -5.09 -7.05 -1.70
N PHE A 26 -6.12 -6.80 -0.89
CA PHE A 26 -6.32 -7.57 0.33
C PHE A 26 -6.93 -8.93 0.02
N ASN A 27 -6.34 -9.99 0.56
CA ASN A 27 -6.99 -11.29 0.58
C ASN A 27 -8.24 -11.23 1.46
N GLU A 28 -9.39 -11.66 0.92
CA GLU A 28 -10.69 -11.53 1.59
C GLU A 28 -10.75 -12.26 2.94
N GLN A 29 -10.21 -13.48 3.01
CA GLN A 29 -10.19 -14.25 4.25
C GLN A 29 -9.35 -13.54 5.31
N PHE A 30 -8.13 -13.12 4.96
CA PHE A 30 -7.25 -12.35 5.84
C PHE A 30 -7.95 -11.10 6.38
N TYR A 31 -8.54 -10.30 5.48
CA TYR A 31 -9.16 -9.03 5.84
C TYR A 31 -10.36 -9.21 6.78
N LYS A 32 -11.22 -10.22 6.54
CA LYS A 32 -12.43 -10.44 7.36
C LYS A 32 -12.18 -11.17 8.68
N SER A 33 -11.12 -11.98 8.76
CA SER A 33 -10.94 -12.92 9.88
C SER A 33 -9.84 -12.53 10.86
N THR A 34 -9.05 -11.50 10.57
CA THR A 34 -7.93 -11.08 11.42
C THR A 34 -8.16 -9.73 12.06
N GLN A 35 -7.55 -9.51 13.23
CA GLN A 35 -7.55 -8.20 13.88
C GLN A 35 -6.92 -7.12 12.98
N ILE A 36 -5.85 -7.46 12.25
CA ILE A 36 -5.16 -6.55 11.33
C ILE A 36 -6.11 -6.07 10.24
N GLY A 37 -6.97 -6.95 9.71
CA GLY A 37 -8.01 -6.54 8.75
C GLY A 37 -9.00 -5.53 9.32
N GLY A 38 -9.37 -5.66 10.59
CA GLY A 38 -10.18 -4.67 11.30
C GLY A 38 -9.48 -3.32 11.46
N GLU A 39 -8.19 -3.33 11.83
CA GLU A 39 -7.37 -2.11 11.93
C GLU A 39 -7.24 -1.38 10.57
N LEU A 40 -7.11 -2.13 9.47
CA LEU A 40 -7.09 -1.57 8.12
C LEU A 40 -8.42 -0.92 7.73
N HIS A 41 -9.55 -1.53 8.12
CA HIS A 41 -10.87 -0.93 7.92
C HIS A 41 -11.04 0.37 8.72
N GLU A 42 -10.62 0.39 9.99
CA GLU A 42 -10.65 1.59 10.83
C GLU A 42 -9.73 2.71 10.29
N ALA A 43 -8.66 2.35 9.58
CA ALA A 43 -7.79 3.27 8.87
C ALA A 43 -8.37 3.77 7.52
N GLY A 44 -9.52 3.25 7.09
CA GLY A 44 -10.26 3.71 5.91
C GLY A 44 -10.00 2.93 4.61
N PHE A 45 -9.34 1.78 4.68
CA PHE A 45 -9.20 0.87 3.55
C PHE A 45 -10.37 -0.11 3.49
N ASP A 46 -10.85 -0.46 2.30
CA ASP A 46 -11.91 -1.43 2.09
C ASP A 46 -11.48 -2.63 1.24
N LEU A 47 -12.29 -3.70 1.30
CA LEU A 47 -12.12 -4.86 0.42
C LEU A 47 -12.37 -4.47 -1.04
N GLY A 48 -11.40 -4.79 -1.89
CA GLY A 48 -11.39 -4.42 -3.31
C GLY A 48 -10.55 -3.18 -3.61
N ASP A 49 -10.07 -2.47 -2.58
CA ASP A 49 -9.09 -1.42 -2.76
C ASP A 49 -7.76 -1.99 -3.26
N LEU A 50 -7.10 -1.20 -4.11
CA LEU A 50 -5.74 -1.46 -4.56
C LEU A 50 -4.76 -0.63 -3.74
N VAL A 51 -3.87 -1.32 -3.03
CA VAL A 51 -2.76 -0.70 -2.32
C VAL A 51 -1.58 -0.59 -3.26
N THR A 52 -1.00 0.59 -3.37
CA THR A 52 0.14 0.84 -4.25
C THR A 52 1.34 1.34 -3.46
N LEU A 53 2.55 0.96 -3.89
CA LEU A 53 3.80 1.43 -3.29
C LEU A 53 4.73 2.00 -4.35
N CYS A 54 5.50 3.02 -3.96
CA CYS A 54 6.57 3.57 -4.79
C CYS A 54 7.78 2.63 -4.88
N GLY A 55 8.71 2.95 -5.79
CA GLY A 55 9.95 2.19 -5.96
C GLY A 55 10.76 2.04 -4.66
N PRO A 56 11.07 3.13 -3.94
CA PRO A 56 11.78 3.08 -2.66
C PRO A 56 11.07 2.21 -1.60
N CYS A 57 9.76 2.40 -1.42
CA CYS A 57 8.96 1.63 -0.46
C CYS A 57 8.85 0.14 -0.87
N THR A 58 8.73 -0.17 -2.16
CA THR A 58 8.76 -1.56 -2.67
C THR A 58 10.10 -2.22 -2.41
N ARG A 59 11.21 -1.51 -2.66
CA ARG A 59 12.56 -1.97 -2.34
C ARG A 59 12.70 -2.22 -0.83
N ARG A 60 12.18 -1.31 -0.01
CA ARG A 60 12.16 -1.44 1.46
C ARG A 60 11.40 -2.69 1.88
N LEU A 61 10.20 -2.92 1.36
CA LEU A 61 9.39 -4.10 1.68
C LEU A 61 10.08 -5.41 1.32
N LEU A 62 10.65 -5.51 0.12
CA LEU A 62 11.14 -6.79 -0.42
C LEU A 62 12.58 -7.13 -0.03
N LEU A 63 13.41 -6.12 0.29
CA LEU A 63 14.84 -6.31 0.55
C LEU A 63 15.24 -6.04 2.02
N HIS A 64 14.30 -5.70 2.90
CA HIS A 64 14.58 -5.66 4.33
C HIS A 64 14.62 -7.08 4.90
N ASN A 65 15.85 -7.56 5.15
CA ASN A 65 16.14 -8.57 6.18
C ASN A 65 16.27 -7.88 7.54
#